data_AF-A0A5C7SF27-F1
#
_entry.id   AF-A0A5C7SF27-F1
#
_cell.length_a   1.000
_cell.length_b   1.000
_cell.length_c   1.000
_cell.angle_alpha   90.00
_cell.angle_beta   90.00
_cell.angle_gamma   90.00
#
_symmetry.space_group_name_H-M   'P 1'
#
loop_
_entity.id
_entity.type
_entity.pdbx_description
1 polymer ?
#
loop_
_entity_poly.entity_id
_entity_poly.type
_entity_poly.pdbx_seq_one_letter_code
_entity_poly.pdbx_strand_id
1 'polypeptide(L)' 'MSKPYFVRAEWDDESGVWVASSDDVPGLVTEAETLEGLNEKLRTLVPELLEVNGVPTESPVTVELLARRFSVASTAV' A
#
# COMPACT_ATOMS: atom_id res chain seq x y z
N MET A 1 -7.91 17.59 9.46
CA MET A 1 -7.36 16.50 8.64
C MET A 1 -7.62 15.20 9.38
N SER A 2 -8.34 14.28 8.75
CA SER A 2 -8.58 12.96 9.33
C SER A 2 -7.29 12.13 9.36
N LYS A 3 -7.23 11.14 10.26
CA LYS A 3 -6.08 10.22 10.39
C LYS A 3 -5.86 9.52 9.03
N PRO A 4 -4.62 9.41 8.51
CA PRO A 4 -4.38 8.68 7.28
C PRO A 4 -4.66 7.18 7.44
N TYR A 5 -5.11 6.55 6.37
CA TYR A 5 -5.21 5.09 6.26
C TYR A 5 -3.82 4.51 6.03
N PHE A 6 -3.37 3.65 6.95
CA PHE A 6 -2.04 3.08 6.89
C PHE A 6 -2.00 1.86 5.97
N VAL A 7 -1.15 1.90 4.96
CA VAL A 7 -0.95 0.80 4.00
C VAL A 7 0.49 0.32 4.09
N ARG A 8 0.67 -0.98 4.31
CA ARG A 8 1.98 -1.63 4.31
C ARG A 8 2.23 -2.26 2.96
N ALA A 9 3.38 -1.95 2.37
CA ALA A 9 3.90 -2.63 1.19
C ALA A 9 5.13 -3.45 1.55
N GLU A 10 5.14 -4.71 1.16
CA GLU A 10 6.27 -5.61 1.32
C GLU A 10 6.75 -6.07 -0.07
N TRP A 11 8.06 -6.09 -0.26
CA TRP A 11 8.65 -6.60 -1.49
C TRP A 11 8.61 -8.13 -1.48
N ASP A 12 8.02 -8.71 -2.52
CA ASP A 12 8.07 -10.14 -2.81
C ASP A 12 9.16 -10.41 -3.85
N ASP A 13 10.25 -11.04 -3.42
CA ASP A 13 11.40 -11.39 -4.28
C ASP A 13 11.08 -12.53 -5.26
N GLU A 14 10.10 -13.40 -4.97
CA GLU A 14 9.75 -14.53 -5.86
C GLU A 14 8.99 -14.04 -7.09
N SER A 15 8.13 -13.02 -6.92
CA SER A 15 7.31 -12.44 -7.99
C SER A 15 7.88 -11.14 -8.56
N GLY A 16 8.80 -10.47 -7.85
CA GLY A 16 9.42 -9.23 -8.29
C GLY A 16 8.47 -8.03 -8.24
N VAL A 17 7.56 -8.01 -7.26
CA VAL A 17 6.56 -6.96 -7.08
C VAL A 17 6.46 -6.51 -5.62
N TRP A 18 5.95 -5.31 -5.41
CA TRP A 18 5.48 -4.85 -4.12
C TRP A 18 4.04 -5.31 -3.89
N VAL A 19 3.78 -5.93 -2.74
CA VAL A 19 2.45 -6.36 -2.30
C VAL A 19 1.97 -5.44 -1.18
N ALA A 20 0.82 -4.79 -1.37
CA ALA A 20 0.18 -3.91 -0.40
C ALA A 20 -0.98 -4.59 0.33
N SER A 21 -1.05 -4.37 1.64
CA SER A 21 -2.18 -4.73 2.50
C SER A 21 -2.39 -3.69 3.61
N SER A 22 -3.58 -3.68 4.22
CA SER A 22 -3.93 -2.76 5.30
C SER A 22 -5.00 -3.34 6.22
N ASP A 23 -4.83 -3.13 7.53
CA ASP A 23 -5.87 -3.39 8.53
C ASP A 23 -6.90 -2.24 8.61
N ASP A 24 -6.51 -1.02 8.17
CA ASP A 24 -7.37 0.16 8.18
C ASP A 24 -8.31 0.21 6.95
N VAL A 25 -7.99 -0.54 5.88
CA VAL A 25 -8.75 -0.58 4.61
C VAL A 25 -9.23 -2.01 4.34
N PRO A 26 -10.47 -2.35 4.71
CA PRO A 26 -11.01 -3.69 4.55
C PRO A 26 -10.97 -4.17 3.09
N GLY A 27 -10.42 -5.38 2.88
CA GLY A 27 -10.32 -5.98 1.56
C GLY A 27 -9.18 -5.45 0.69
N LEU A 28 -8.30 -4.58 1.21
CA LEU A 28 -7.15 -4.11 0.45
C LEU A 28 -6.08 -5.19 0.35
N VAL A 29 -5.96 -5.77 -0.83
CA VAL A 29 -4.81 -6.57 -1.27
C VAL A 29 -4.54 -6.21 -2.73
N THR A 30 -3.35 -5.69 -3.03
CA THR A 30 -2.95 -5.34 -4.40
C THR A 30 -1.45 -5.38 -4.55
N GLU A 31 -0.94 -5.36 -5.78
CA GLU A 31 0.49 -5.44 -6.06
C GLU A 31 0.91 -4.57 -7.24
N ALA A 32 2.19 -4.20 -7.33
CA ALA A 32 2.78 -3.56 -8.50
C ALA A 32 4.31 -3.72 -8.55
N GLU A 33 4.89 -3.68 -9.76
CA GLU A 33 6.34 -3.79 -9.96
C GLU A 33 7.14 -2.65 -9.29
N THR A 34 6.54 -1.47 -9.12
CA THR A 34 7.18 -0.28 -8.53
C THR A 34 6.33 0.33 -7.43
N LEU A 35 6.97 1.05 -6.49
CA LEU A 35 6.26 1.78 -5.43
C LEU A 35 5.38 2.89 -6.00
N GLU A 36 5.80 3.53 -7.08
CA GLU A 36 5.04 4.55 -7.78
C GLU A 36 3.78 3.94 -8.42
N GLY A 37 3.91 2.79 -9.10
CA GLY A 37 2.78 2.06 -9.67
C GLY A 37 1.81 1.58 -8.59
N LEU A 38 2.34 1.14 -7.46
CA LEU A 38 1.54 0.77 -6.29
C LEU A 38 0.78 1.97 -5.73
N ASN A 39 1.45 3.11 -5.57
CA ASN A 39 0.85 4.33 -5.07
C ASN A 39 -0.29 4.82 -5.98
N GLU A 40 -0.12 4.77 -7.30
CA GLU A 40 -1.18 5.12 -8.24
C GLU A 40 -2.39 4.19 -8.13
N LYS A 41 -2.18 2.87 -7.96
CA LYS A 41 -3.29 1.93 -7.69
C LYS A 41 -4.02 2.26 -6.39
N LEU A 42 -3.29 2.59 -5.33
CA LEU A 42 -3.86 2.91 -4.01
C LEU A 42 -4.75 4.16 -4.03
N ARG A 43 -4.42 5.16 -4.85
CA ARG A 43 -5.26 6.37 -5.02
C ARG A 43 -6.68 6.06 -5.48
N THR A 44 -6.89 4.97 -6.21
CA THR A 44 -8.20 4.52 -6.69
C THR A 44 -8.79 3.46 -5.77
N LEU A 45 -8.02 2.43 -5.42
CA LEU A 45 -8.54 1.28 -4.67
C LEU A 45 -8.95 1.62 -3.23
N VAL A 46 -8.19 2.47 -2.54
CA VAL A 46 -8.48 2.79 -1.14
C VAL A 46 -9.85 3.45 -0.97
N PRO A 47 -10.20 4.56 -1.67
CA PRO A 47 -11.53 5.15 -1.52
C PRO A 47 -12.65 4.21 -1.97
N GLU A 48 -12.47 3.45 -3.06
CA GLU A 48 -13.48 2.49 -3.55
C GLU A 48 -13.78 1.39 -2.52
N LEU A 49 -12.73 0.82 -1.91
CA LEU A 49 -12.88 -0.21 -0.88
C LEU A 49 -13.54 0.34 0.38
N LEU A 50 -13.19 1.56 0.80
CA LEU A 50 -13.83 2.19 1.96
C LEU A 50 -15.32 2.44 1.72
N GLU A 51 -15.69 2.92 0.53
CA GLU A 51 -17.09 3.12 0.12
C GLU A 51 -17.87 1.80 0.10
N VAL A 52 -17.37 0.77 -0.59
CA VAL A 52 -18.05 -0.53 -0.73
C VAL A 52 -18.19 -1.24 0.61
N ASN A 53 -17.26 -1.06 1.54
CA ASN A 53 -17.34 -1.60 2.89
C ASN A 53 -18.14 -0.72 3.87
N GLY A 54 -18.72 0.40 3.41
CA GLY A 54 -19.53 1.30 4.22
C GLY A 54 -18.74 2.01 5.33
N VAL A 55 -17.42 2.17 5.15
CA VAL A 55 -16.57 2.89 6.10
C VAL A 55 -16.80 4.40 5.90
N PRO A 56 -17.20 5.16 6.93
CA PRO A 56 -17.39 6.60 6.79
C PRO A 56 -16.04 7.29 6.59
N THR A 57 -15.86 7.99 5.46
CA THR A 57 -14.61 8.68 5.13
C THR A 57 -14.88 10.08 4.61
N GLU A 58 -14.00 11.03 4.96
CA GLU A 58 -13.99 12.36 4.35
C GLU A 58 -13.20 12.31 3.04
N SER A 59 -13.67 13.04 2.03
CA SER A 59 -12.94 13.22 0.77
C SER A 59 -12.23 14.59 0.78
N PRO A 60 -10.93 14.67 0.47
CA PRO A 60 -10.07 13.57 0.01
C PRO A 60 -9.59 12.64 1.15
N VAL A 61 -9.43 11.36 0.81
CA VAL A 61 -8.85 10.36 1.71
C VAL A 61 -7.33 10.48 1.72
N THR A 62 -6.72 10.50 2.91
CA THR A 62 -5.27 10.51 3.07
C THR A 62 -4.75 9.08 3.26
N VAL A 63 -3.74 8.69 2.50
CA VAL A 63 -3.08 7.38 2.60
C VAL A 63 -1.63 7.57 3.05
N GLU A 64 -1.19 6.76 4.01
CA GLU A 64 0.22 6.64 4.39
C GLU A 64 0.74 5.29 3.88
N LEU A 65 1.67 5.32 2.92
CA LEU A 65 2.29 4.13 2.36
C LEU A 65 3.65 3.88 3.04
N LEU A 66 3.76 2.80 3.81
CA LEU A 66 5.01 2.32 4.36
C LEU A 66 5.52 1.12 3.56
N ALA A 67 6.63 1.31 2.86
CA ALA A 67 7.31 0.24 2.14
C ALA A 67 8.43 -0.37 2.98
N ARG A 68 8.47 -1.71 3.06
CA ARG A 68 9.53 -2.46 3.72
C ARG A 68 10.16 -3.46 2.76
N ARG A 69 11.48 -3.39 2.62
CA ARG A 69 12.30 -4.37 1.89
C ARG A 69 13.57 -4.67 2.67
N PHE A 70 13.98 -5.94 2.66
CA PHE A 70 15.26 -6.37 3.20
C PHE A 70 16.27 -6.56 2.06
N SER A 71 17.54 -6.30 2.35
CA SER A 71 18.64 -6.61 1.44
C SER A 71 19.86 -7.04 2.24
N VAL A 72 20.70 -7.86 1.63
CA VAL A 72 22.00 -8.27 2.18
C VAL A 72 23.07 -7.51 1.39
N ALA A 73 23.98 -6.84 2.10
CA ALA A 73 25.11 -6.15 1.51
C ALA A 73 26.42 -6.71 2.08
N SER A 74 27.45 -6.83 1.24
CA SER A 74 28.81 -7.25 1.61
C SER A 74 29.84 -6.26 1.08
N THR A 75 30.94 -6.08 1.81
CA THR A 75 32.07 -5.27 1.35
C THR A 75 32.74 -5.95 0.15
N ALA A 76 33.09 -5.19 -0.89
CA ALA A 76 33.90 -5.69 -1.99
C ALA A 76 35.30 -6.06 -1.47
N VAL A 77 35.78 -7.26 -1.81
CA VAL A 77 37.13 -7.76 -1.49
C VAL A 77 38.15 -7.17 -2.46
#